data_AF-I1C5A8-F1
#
_entry.id   AF-I1C5A8-F1
#
_cell.length_a   1.000
_cell.length_b   1.000
_cell.length_c   1.000
_cell.angle_alpha   90.00
_cell.angle_beta   90.00
_cell.angle_gamma   90.00
#
_symmetry.space_group_name_H-M   'P 1'
#
loop_
_entity.id
_entity.type
_entity.pdbx_description
1 polymer ?
#
loop_
_entity_poly.entity_id
_entity_poly.type
_entity_poly.pdbx_seq_one_letter_code
_entity_poly.pdbx_strand_id
1 'polypeptide(L)'
;MVEDITFNLMNEVDVAETEARIATYELENQESIAANQAKNVTEQRFRSYQSELEKQEKEQKREDYLQQLEEERKSKEQEKAELIAELASTNKSAAAILQARQAALKRSSSRANIQNDLSSRLSMPSWITTAIDTDAEMKEAEARNFDPFSLQYEYTTGISIQSNYVDSSTEYINTNKQTRAGGYQARFAHQRALTAAFTGIMCQTVE
;
A
#
# COMPACT_ATOMS: atom_id res chain seq x y z
N MET A 1 40.25 -4.62 -12.15
CA MET A 1 40.82 -4.28 -13.48
C MET A 1 40.11 -3.11 -14.13
N VAL A 2 38.77 -3.09 -14.17
CA VAL A 2 38.00 -1.88 -14.54
C VAL A 2 38.01 -0.88 -13.39
N GLU A 3 37.93 -1.39 -12.16
CA GLU A 3 38.01 -0.64 -10.92
C GLU A 3 39.33 0.13 -10.80
N ASP A 4 40.46 -0.47 -11.20
CA ASP A 4 41.78 0.16 -11.17
C ASP A 4 41.90 1.29 -12.20
N ILE A 5 41.33 1.09 -13.41
CA ILE A 5 41.23 2.13 -14.44
C ILE A 5 40.39 3.31 -13.91
N THR A 6 39.25 3.02 -13.27
CA THR A 6 38.39 4.07 -12.69
C THR A 6 39.06 4.77 -11.50
N PHE A 7 39.80 4.04 -10.68
CA PHE A 7 40.52 4.59 -9.53
C PHE A 7 41.65 5.51 -9.97
N ASN A 8 42.44 5.09 -10.96
CA ASN A 8 43.52 5.89 -11.52
C ASN A 8 43.00 7.18 -12.16
N LEU A 9 41.89 7.09 -12.91
CA LEU A 9 41.26 8.25 -13.53
C LEU A 9 40.64 9.21 -12.51
N MET A 10 40.06 8.68 -11.41
CA MET A 10 39.46 9.49 -10.35
C MET A 10 40.48 10.20 -9.46
N ASN A 11 41.65 9.60 -9.26
CA ASN A 11 42.72 10.15 -8.42
C ASN A 11 43.84 10.84 -9.23
N GLU A 12 43.66 11.01 -10.54
CA GLU A 12 44.63 11.62 -11.46
C GLU A 12 46.03 10.94 -11.44
N VAL A 13 46.05 9.63 -11.20
CA VAL A 13 47.28 8.83 -11.17
C VAL A 13 47.47 8.17 -12.54
N ASP A 14 48.64 8.38 -13.15
CA ASP A 14 49.05 7.74 -14.41
C ASP A 14 47.98 7.81 -15.53
N VAL A 15 47.41 9.00 -15.69
CA VAL A 15 46.31 9.27 -16.64
C VAL A 15 46.71 8.89 -18.07
N ALA A 16 47.91 9.26 -18.52
CA ALA A 16 48.37 8.99 -19.88
C ALA A 16 48.50 7.50 -20.20
N GLU A 17 48.97 6.67 -19.24
CA GLU A 17 49.06 5.22 -19.43
C GLU A 17 47.66 4.58 -19.41
N THR A 18 46.79 5.07 -18.52
CA THR A 18 45.42 4.58 -18.38
C THR A 18 44.59 4.89 -19.63
N GLU A 19 44.71 6.10 -20.19
CA GLU A 19 44.07 6.49 -21.46
C GLU A 19 44.59 5.67 -22.65
N ALA A 20 45.90 5.41 -22.73
CA ALA A 20 46.46 4.56 -23.78
C ALA A 20 45.88 3.14 -23.71
N ARG A 21 45.72 2.59 -22.50
CA ARG A 21 45.10 1.27 -22.28
C ARG A 21 43.60 1.26 -22.63
N ILE A 22 42.87 2.34 -22.39
CA ILE A 22 41.47 2.50 -22.81
C ILE A 22 41.40 2.52 -24.35
N ALA A 23 42.26 3.28 -25.02
CA ALA A 23 42.27 3.38 -26.48
C ALA A 23 42.59 2.04 -27.16
N THR A 24 43.52 1.25 -26.62
CA THR A 24 43.79 -0.10 -27.13
C THR A 24 42.58 -1.00 -26.96
N TYR A 25 41.92 -0.94 -25.80
CA TYR A 25 40.72 -1.74 -25.53
C TYR A 25 39.56 -1.37 -26.45
N GLU A 26 39.36 -0.07 -26.72
CA GLU A 26 38.32 0.43 -27.62
C GLU A 26 38.52 -0.08 -29.05
N LEU A 27 39.76 -0.04 -29.56
CA LEU A 27 40.08 -0.56 -30.89
C LEU A 27 39.88 -2.07 -30.99
N GLU A 28 40.29 -2.82 -29.98
CA GLU A 28 40.15 -4.28 -29.94
C GLU A 28 38.69 -4.74 -29.80
N ASN A 29 37.84 -3.93 -29.15
CA ASN A 29 36.47 -4.30 -28.80
C ASN A 29 35.39 -3.45 -29.49
N GLN A 30 35.75 -2.70 -30.53
CA GLN A 30 34.83 -1.76 -31.18
C GLN A 30 33.51 -2.42 -31.65
N GLU A 31 33.59 -3.62 -32.24
CA GLU A 31 32.42 -4.36 -32.72
C GLU A 31 31.53 -4.86 -31.58
N SER A 32 32.14 -5.36 -30.49
CA SER A 32 31.39 -5.85 -29.33
C SER A 32 30.71 -4.70 -28.57
N ILE A 33 31.39 -3.55 -28.47
CA ILE A 33 30.82 -2.31 -27.92
C ILE A 33 29.62 -1.86 -28.75
N ALA A 34 29.74 -1.81 -30.08
CA ALA A 34 28.64 -1.41 -30.97
C ALA A 34 27.44 -2.37 -30.86
N ALA A 35 27.69 -3.69 -30.81
CA ALA A 35 26.63 -4.69 -30.64
C ALA A 35 25.91 -4.56 -29.28
N ASN A 36 26.67 -4.35 -28.20
CA ASN A 36 26.11 -4.15 -26.86
C ASN A 36 25.31 -2.85 -26.75
N GLN A 37 25.78 -1.76 -27.39
CA GLN A 37 25.02 -0.51 -27.45
C GLN A 37 23.68 -0.69 -28.19
N ALA A 38 23.68 -1.36 -29.34
CA ALA A 38 22.45 -1.64 -30.09
C ALA A 38 21.46 -2.51 -29.28
N LYS A 39 21.97 -3.51 -28.56
CA LYS A 39 21.19 -4.34 -27.64
C LYS A 39 20.60 -3.51 -26.50
N ASN A 40 21.40 -2.67 -25.85
CA ASN A 40 20.95 -1.79 -24.76
C ASN A 40 19.83 -0.84 -25.22
N VAL A 41 19.94 -0.24 -26.41
CA VAL A 41 18.88 0.62 -26.96
C VAL A 41 17.59 -0.17 -27.18
N THR A 42 17.69 -1.40 -27.68
CA THR A 42 16.53 -2.27 -27.91
C THR A 42 15.88 -2.68 -26.60
N GLU A 43 16.67 -3.07 -25.59
CA GLU A 43 16.20 -3.41 -24.26
C GLU A 43 15.53 -2.21 -23.56
N GLN A 44 16.10 -1.01 -23.68
CA GLN A 44 15.51 0.22 -23.14
C GLN A 44 14.15 0.51 -23.77
N ARG A 45 14.03 0.39 -25.10
CA ARG A 45 12.74 0.56 -25.81
C ARG A 45 11.71 -0.47 -25.38
N PHE A 46 12.13 -1.73 -25.19
CA PHE A 46 11.24 -2.77 -24.71
C PHE A 46 10.76 -2.49 -23.28
N ARG A 47 11.66 -2.08 -22.38
CA ARG A 47 11.32 -1.70 -21.00
C ARG A 47 10.36 -0.50 -20.95
N SER A 48 10.59 0.52 -21.77
CA SER A 48 9.70 1.69 -21.82
C SER A 48 8.30 1.29 -22.31
N TYR A 49 8.23 0.47 -23.35
CA TYR A 49 6.95 -0.05 -23.86
C TYR A 49 6.18 -0.86 -22.81
N GLN A 50 6.87 -1.75 -22.08
CA GLN A 50 6.25 -2.53 -21.01
C GLN A 50 5.72 -1.65 -19.87
N SER A 51 6.49 -0.63 -19.46
CA SER A 51 6.07 0.32 -18.43
C SER A 51 4.86 1.16 -18.86
N GLU A 52 4.80 1.57 -20.13
CA GLU A 52 3.64 2.27 -20.68
C GLU A 52 2.39 1.38 -20.69
N LEU A 53 2.54 0.12 -21.07
CA LEU A 53 1.45 -0.85 -21.09
C LEU A 53 0.91 -1.13 -19.68
N GLU A 54 1.79 -1.35 -18.70
CA GLU A 54 1.40 -1.53 -17.30
C GLU A 54 0.66 -0.29 -16.75
N LYS A 55 1.15 0.90 -17.09
CA LYS A 55 0.50 2.16 -16.70
C LYS A 55 -0.91 2.27 -17.30
N GLN A 56 -1.08 1.94 -18.58
CA GLN A 56 -2.39 1.94 -19.25
C GLN A 56 -3.34 0.92 -18.61
N GLU A 57 -2.89 -0.31 -18.35
CA GLU A 57 -3.73 -1.31 -17.69
C GLU A 57 -4.15 -0.87 -16.28
N LYS A 58 -3.24 -0.25 -15.53
CA LYS A 58 -3.54 0.28 -14.19
C LYS A 58 -4.54 1.43 -14.23
N GLU A 59 -4.46 2.27 -15.26
CA GLU A 59 -5.41 3.37 -15.48
C GLU A 59 -6.78 2.83 -15.85
N GLN A 60 -6.88 1.91 -16.81
CA GLN A 60 -8.13 1.24 -17.18
C GLN A 60 -8.80 0.55 -15.99
N LYS A 61 -8.04 -0.24 -15.22
CA LYS A 61 -8.57 -0.90 -14.01
C LYS A 61 -9.09 0.10 -12.97
N ARG A 62 -8.46 1.27 -12.85
CA ARG A 62 -8.91 2.34 -11.95
C ARG A 62 -10.20 2.96 -12.45
N GLU A 63 -10.31 3.23 -13.75
CA GLU A 63 -11.52 3.76 -14.37
C GLU A 63 -12.69 2.78 -14.21
N ASP A 64 -12.48 1.49 -14.49
CA ASP A 64 -13.49 0.44 -14.32
C ASP A 64 -13.96 0.34 -12.87
N TYR A 65 -13.03 0.41 -11.90
CA TYR A 65 -13.38 0.40 -10.49
C TYR A 65 -14.23 1.61 -10.08
N LEU A 66 -13.88 2.80 -10.57
CA LEU A 66 -14.65 4.02 -10.30
C LEU A 66 -16.05 3.94 -10.93
N GLN A 67 -16.17 3.41 -12.15
CA GLN A 67 -17.46 3.18 -12.81
C GLN A 67 -18.32 2.22 -12.00
N GLN A 68 -17.77 1.09 -11.54
CA GLN A 68 -18.49 0.13 -10.69
C GLN A 68 -18.98 0.77 -9.38
N LEU A 69 -18.15 1.61 -8.75
CA LEU A 69 -18.52 2.33 -7.53
C LEU A 69 -19.68 3.31 -7.78
N GLU A 70 -19.66 4.02 -8.91
CA GLU A 70 -20.75 4.92 -9.29
C GLU A 70 -22.04 4.18 -9.61
N GLU A 71 -21.95 3.05 -10.33
CA GLU A 71 -23.09 2.18 -10.62
C GLU A 71 -23.70 1.61 -9.34
N GLU A 72 -22.87 1.17 -8.39
CA GLU A 72 -23.33 0.71 -7.08
C GLU A 72 -24.03 1.83 -6.32
N ARG A 73 -23.49 3.06 -6.37
CA ARG A 73 -24.11 4.23 -5.73
C ARG A 73 -25.48 4.54 -6.35
N LYS A 74 -25.57 4.55 -7.69
CA LYS A 74 -26.83 4.78 -8.43
C LYS A 74 -27.84 3.67 -8.14
N SER A 75 -27.40 2.41 -8.13
CA SER A 75 -28.24 1.26 -7.80
C SER A 75 -28.80 1.37 -6.38
N LYS A 76 -27.98 1.69 -5.37
CA LYS A 76 -28.45 1.92 -4.00
C LYS A 76 -29.45 3.07 -3.89
N GLU A 77 -29.27 4.13 -4.69
CA GLU A 77 -30.19 5.27 -4.73
C GLU A 77 -31.53 4.89 -5.37
N GLN A 78 -31.50 4.14 -6.48
CA GLN A 78 -32.68 3.57 -7.12
C GLN A 78 -33.42 2.59 -6.20
N GLU A 79 -32.70 1.67 -5.55
CA GLU A 79 -33.27 0.73 -4.59
C GLU A 79 -33.98 1.46 -3.44
N LYS A 80 -33.42 2.58 -2.96
CA LYS A 80 -34.08 3.41 -1.93
C LYS A 80 -35.32 4.09 -2.47
N ALA A 81 -35.24 4.68 -3.67
CA ALA A 81 -36.38 5.34 -4.30
C ALA A 81 -37.55 4.37 -4.55
N GLU A 82 -37.25 3.16 -5.04
CA GLU A 82 -38.22 2.09 -5.23
C GLU A 82 -38.86 1.65 -3.91
N LEU A 83 -38.08 1.53 -2.83
CA LEU A 83 -38.61 1.19 -1.50
C LEU A 83 -39.60 2.25 -1.02
N ILE A 84 -39.23 3.52 -1.18
CA ILE A 84 -40.10 4.65 -0.80
C ILE A 84 -41.38 4.62 -1.63
N ALA A 85 -41.29 4.38 -2.94
CA ALA A 85 -42.46 4.27 -3.82
C ALA A 85 -43.36 3.07 -3.47
N GLU A 86 -42.79 1.91 -3.14
CA GLU A 86 -43.53 0.72 -2.71
C GLU A 86 -44.24 0.96 -1.38
N LEU A 87 -43.56 1.58 -0.41
CA LEU A 87 -44.14 1.95 0.89
C LEU A 87 -45.25 3.01 0.74
N ALA A 88 -45.13 3.93 -0.22
CA ALA A 88 -46.12 4.98 -0.45
C ALA A 88 -47.36 4.48 -1.21
N SER A 89 -47.20 3.52 -2.12
CA SER A 89 -48.28 3.02 -2.99
C SER A 89 -49.05 1.83 -2.41
N THR A 90 -48.44 1.05 -1.51
CA THR A 90 -48.97 -0.24 -1.07
C THR A 90 -49.59 -0.16 0.33
N ASN A 91 -50.79 -0.69 0.52
CA ASN A 91 -51.46 -0.80 1.84
C ASN A 91 -50.96 -1.97 2.72
N LYS A 92 -49.82 -2.60 2.37
CA LYS A 92 -49.23 -3.67 3.18
C LYS A 92 -48.48 -3.09 4.36
N SER A 93 -48.35 -3.85 5.46
CA SER A 93 -47.54 -3.39 6.59
C SER A 93 -46.08 -3.23 6.16
N ALA A 94 -45.43 -2.15 6.61
CA ALA A 94 -44.03 -1.87 6.30
C ALA A 94 -43.10 -3.05 6.67
N ALA A 95 -43.43 -3.78 7.75
CA ALA A 95 -42.71 -4.97 8.18
C ALA A 95 -42.76 -6.10 7.13
N ALA A 96 -43.90 -6.32 6.47
CA ALA A 96 -44.04 -7.35 5.44
C ALA A 96 -43.23 -7.02 4.17
N ILE A 97 -43.20 -5.73 3.78
CA ILE A 97 -42.42 -5.25 2.63
C ILE A 97 -40.91 -5.43 2.87
N LEU A 98 -40.43 -5.04 4.05
CA LEU A 98 -39.01 -5.20 4.41
C LEU A 98 -38.58 -6.68 4.48
N GLN A 99 -39.44 -7.57 4.99
CA GLN A 99 -39.14 -9.01 5.05
C GLN A 99 -39.05 -9.66 3.67
N ALA A 100 -39.97 -9.31 2.74
CA ALA A 100 -39.92 -9.81 1.37
C ALA A 100 -38.62 -9.41 0.67
N ARG A 101 -38.16 -8.17 0.86
CA ARG A 101 -36.93 -7.65 0.26
C ARG A 101 -35.67 -8.25 0.88
N GLN A 102 -35.62 -8.43 2.21
CA GLN A 102 -34.50 -9.12 2.88
C GLN A 102 -34.35 -10.57 2.41
N ALA A 103 -35.46 -11.28 2.16
CA ALA A 103 -35.43 -12.64 1.63
C ALA A 103 -34.90 -12.68 0.18
N ALA A 104 -35.24 -11.69 -0.64
CA ALA A 104 -34.71 -11.55 -2.00
C ALA A 104 -33.20 -11.22 -2.01
N LEU A 105 -32.76 -10.27 -1.17
CA LEU A 105 -31.34 -9.86 -1.04
C LEU A 105 -30.42 -10.99 -0.56
N LYS A 106 -30.87 -11.83 0.38
CA LYS A 106 -30.09 -12.99 0.85
C LYS A 106 -29.90 -14.08 -0.22
N ARG A 107 -30.88 -14.21 -1.13
CA ARG A 107 -30.82 -15.18 -2.24
C ARG A 107 -29.93 -14.71 -3.39
N SER A 108 -29.83 -13.40 -3.62
CA SER A 108 -28.92 -12.82 -4.61
C SER A 108 -27.47 -12.75 -4.11
N SER A 109 -27.24 -12.37 -2.84
CA SER A 109 -25.88 -12.21 -2.29
C SER A 109 -25.10 -13.52 -2.16
N SER A 110 -25.77 -14.62 -1.82
CA SER A 110 -25.15 -15.95 -1.70
C SER A 110 -24.70 -16.54 -3.04
N ARG A 111 -25.31 -16.14 -4.15
CA ARG A 111 -24.90 -16.55 -5.51
C ARG A 111 -23.79 -15.65 -6.06
N ALA A 112 -23.83 -14.35 -5.79
CA ALA A 112 -22.82 -13.40 -6.25
C ALA A 112 -21.44 -13.63 -5.61
N ASN A 113 -21.37 -13.88 -4.29
CA ASN A 113 -20.08 -14.01 -3.60
C ASN A 113 -19.28 -15.27 -3.99
N ILE A 114 -19.94 -16.39 -4.27
CA ILE A 114 -19.24 -17.66 -4.58
C ILE A 114 -18.76 -17.69 -6.03
N GLN A 115 -19.50 -17.08 -6.96
CA GLN A 115 -19.06 -16.99 -8.35
C GLN A 115 -17.95 -15.95 -8.55
N ASN A 116 -17.94 -14.84 -7.81
CA ASN A 116 -16.98 -13.77 -8.06
C ASN A 116 -15.56 -14.09 -7.56
N ASP A 117 -15.39 -14.81 -6.45
CA ASP A 117 -14.05 -15.08 -5.86
C ASP A 117 -13.32 -16.26 -6.54
N LEU A 118 -14.06 -17.28 -7.00
CA LEU A 118 -13.48 -18.42 -7.72
C LEU A 118 -13.33 -18.15 -9.23
N SER A 119 -14.29 -17.46 -9.86
CA SER A 119 -14.23 -17.12 -11.28
C SER A 119 -13.20 -16.04 -11.57
N SER A 120 -12.97 -15.07 -10.67
CA SER A 120 -11.96 -14.03 -10.89
C SER A 120 -10.54 -14.61 -10.83
N ARG A 121 -10.23 -15.51 -9.90
CA ARG A 121 -8.90 -16.13 -9.80
C ARG A 121 -8.59 -17.11 -10.92
N LEU A 122 -9.59 -17.88 -11.38
CA LEU A 122 -9.43 -18.83 -12.50
C LEU A 122 -9.46 -18.14 -13.88
N SER A 123 -10.06 -16.95 -13.99
CA SER A 123 -10.10 -16.17 -15.23
C SER A 123 -8.84 -15.30 -15.44
N MET A 124 -8.00 -15.17 -14.42
CA MET A 124 -6.77 -14.38 -14.53
C MET A 124 -5.66 -15.19 -15.20
N PRO A 125 -4.95 -14.62 -16.19
CA PRO A 125 -3.75 -15.23 -16.76
C PRO A 125 -2.75 -15.65 -15.67
N SER A 126 -2.11 -16.81 -15.85
CA SER A 126 -1.22 -17.43 -14.85
C SER A 126 -0.10 -16.53 -14.32
N TRP A 127 0.32 -15.50 -15.07
CA TRP A 127 1.35 -14.55 -14.65
C TRP A 127 0.81 -13.53 -13.62
N ILE A 128 -0.49 -13.26 -13.63
CA ILE A 128 -1.16 -12.36 -12.68
C ILE A 128 -1.40 -13.07 -11.35
N THR A 129 -1.80 -14.34 -11.38
CA THR A 129 -1.96 -15.12 -10.14
C THR A 129 -0.61 -15.29 -9.43
N THR A 130 0.47 -15.56 -10.18
CA THR A 130 1.82 -15.59 -9.62
C THR A 130 2.28 -14.22 -9.12
N ALA A 131 1.93 -13.12 -9.80
CA ALA A 131 2.29 -11.78 -9.34
C ALA A 131 1.58 -11.39 -8.03
N ILE A 132 0.33 -11.80 -7.85
CA ILE A 132 -0.44 -11.58 -6.63
C ILE A 132 0.14 -12.41 -5.48
N ASP A 133 0.48 -13.67 -5.73
CA ASP A 133 1.13 -14.53 -4.73
C ASP A 133 2.51 -13.97 -4.35
N THR A 134 3.29 -13.45 -5.31
CA THR A 134 4.57 -12.79 -5.01
C THR A 134 4.42 -11.45 -4.29
N ASP A 135 3.39 -10.65 -4.59
CA ASP A 135 3.14 -9.37 -3.86
C ASP A 135 2.71 -9.65 -2.41
N ALA A 136 1.96 -10.74 -2.18
CA ALA A 136 1.61 -11.19 -0.84
C ALA A 136 2.85 -11.67 -0.08
N GLU A 137 3.72 -12.47 -0.71
CA GLU A 137 5.00 -12.90 -0.12
C GLU A 137 5.95 -11.73 0.12
N MET A 138 6.00 -10.73 -0.78
CA MET A 138 6.81 -9.51 -0.61
C MET A 138 6.28 -8.64 0.52
N LYS A 139 4.96 -8.42 0.63
CA LYS A 139 4.36 -7.71 1.77
C LYS A 139 4.61 -8.44 3.08
N GLU A 140 4.54 -9.76 3.07
CA GLU A 140 4.83 -10.56 4.26
C GLU A 140 6.32 -10.49 4.61
N ALA A 141 7.22 -10.48 3.62
CA ALA A 141 8.66 -10.27 3.82
C ALA A 141 8.98 -8.85 4.32
N GLU A 142 8.34 -7.81 3.79
CA GLU A 142 8.44 -6.42 4.26
C GLU A 142 7.92 -6.28 5.70
N ALA A 143 6.81 -6.92 6.03
CA ALA A 143 6.29 -6.96 7.40
C ALA A 143 7.22 -7.70 8.37
N ARG A 144 7.97 -8.71 7.89
CA ARG A 144 9.02 -9.39 8.66
C ARG A 144 10.29 -8.55 8.78
N ASN A 145 10.53 -7.62 7.85
CA ASN A 145 11.66 -6.70 7.84
C ASN A 145 11.36 -5.42 8.66
N PHE A 146 10.73 -5.59 9.82
CA PHE A 146 10.49 -4.52 10.78
C PHE A 146 11.82 -4.15 11.45
N ASP A 147 12.43 -3.04 11.02
CA ASP A 147 13.57 -2.44 11.69
C ASP A 147 13.07 -1.49 12.80
N PRO A 148 13.23 -1.85 14.10
CA PRO A 148 12.77 -1.03 15.21
C PRO A 148 13.44 0.35 15.29
N PHE A 149 14.54 0.57 14.55
CA PHE A 149 15.27 1.84 14.54
C PHE A 149 15.00 2.71 13.31
N SER A 150 14.33 2.20 12.28
CA SER A 150 13.94 2.97 11.09
C SER A 150 13.05 4.19 11.43
N LEU A 151 12.28 4.10 12.53
CA LEU A 151 11.39 5.15 13.04
C LEU A 151 12.03 6.08 14.06
N GLN A 152 13.36 6.01 14.30
CA GLN A 152 14.04 6.81 15.34
C GLN A 152 13.79 8.33 15.24
N TYR A 153 13.42 8.82 14.06
CA TYR A 153 13.20 10.25 13.79
C TYR A 153 11.83 10.59 13.19
N GLU A 154 10.93 9.60 13.04
CA GLU A 154 9.60 9.83 12.47
C GLU A 154 8.55 9.84 13.58
N TYR A 155 7.72 10.89 13.61
CA TYR A 155 6.57 10.91 14.52
C TYR A 155 5.57 9.85 14.07
N THR A 156 5.20 8.93 14.96
CA THR A 156 4.19 7.89 14.71
C THR A 156 2.91 8.50 14.12
N THR A 157 2.74 8.40 12.80
CA THR A 157 1.53 8.85 12.10
C THR A 157 0.46 7.75 12.18
N GLY A 158 -0.80 8.13 12.33
CA GLY A 158 -1.92 7.16 12.35
C GLY A 158 -2.46 6.79 13.73
N ILE A 159 -1.98 7.43 14.80
CA ILE A 159 -2.53 7.24 16.15
C ILE A 159 -3.45 8.42 16.50
N SER A 160 -4.71 8.13 16.83
CA SER A 160 -5.66 9.11 17.35
C SER A 160 -5.90 8.88 18.84
N ILE A 161 -5.56 9.84 19.68
CA ILE A 161 -5.81 9.77 21.12
C ILE A 161 -7.26 10.15 21.39
N GLN A 162 -8.00 9.24 22.02
CA GLN A 162 -9.34 9.52 22.49
C GLN A 162 -9.30 10.51 23.66
N SER A 163 -10.18 11.51 23.63
CA SER A 163 -10.25 12.54 24.68
C SER A 163 -10.76 11.99 26.01
N ASN A 164 -11.53 10.90 25.97
CA ASN A 164 -12.09 10.25 27.14
C ASN A 164 -11.73 8.75 27.11
N TYR A 165 -10.80 8.36 27.95
CA TYR A 165 -10.38 6.97 28.15
C TYR A 165 -10.29 6.72 29.65
N VAL A 166 -10.89 5.62 30.11
CA VAL A 166 -10.91 5.27 31.54
C VAL A 166 -9.65 4.47 31.82
N ASP A 167 -8.70 5.09 32.51
CA ASP A 167 -7.45 4.49 32.94
C ASP A 167 -7.24 4.75 34.43
N SER A 168 -7.21 3.67 35.20
CA SER A 168 -7.01 3.71 36.66
C SER A 168 -5.67 4.32 37.06
N SER A 169 -4.66 4.27 36.17
CA SER A 169 -3.34 4.82 36.46
C SER A 169 -3.27 6.35 36.31
N THR A 170 -4.15 6.96 35.52
CA THR A 170 -4.16 8.42 35.27
C THR A 170 -5.32 9.16 35.96
N GLU A 171 -6.20 8.45 36.65
CA GLU A 171 -7.37 9.00 37.34
C GLU A 171 -7.01 10.09 38.38
N TYR A 172 -5.89 9.92 39.10
CA TYR A 172 -5.43 10.88 40.10
C TYR A 172 -5.08 12.25 39.51
N ILE A 173 -4.72 12.32 38.23
CA ILE A 173 -4.31 13.55 37.54
C ILE A 173 -5.51 14.50 37.40
N ASN A 174 -6.70 13.94 37.18
CA ASN A 174 -7.94 14.70 37.06
C ASN A 174 -8.45 15.21 38.41
N THR A 175 -8.16 14.48 39.50
CA THR A 175 -8.64 14.79 40.85
C THR A 175 -7.71 15.75 41.60
N ASN A 176 -6.40 15.68 41.37
CA ASN A 176 -5.43 16.49 42.09
C ASN A 176 -5.33 17.93 41.53
N LYS A 177 -5.48 18.93 42.40
CA LYS A 177 -5.43 20.35 42.01
C LYS A 177 -4.01 20.82 41.66
N GLN A 178 -2.98 20.23 42.25
CA GLN A 178 -1.58 20.59 42.01
C GLN A 178 -1.12 20.16 40.62
N THR A 179 -1.51 18.96 40.17
CA THR A 179 -1.22 18.47 38.82
C THR A 179 -1.92 19.32 37.76
N ARG A 180 -3.16 19.74 38.04
CA ARG A 180 -3.93 20.63 37.14
C ARG A 180 -3.32 22.03 37.03
N ALA A 181 -2.80 22.58 38.12
CA ALA A 181 -2.11 23.87 38.12
C ALA A 181 -0.79 23.83 37.32
N GLY A 182 -0.12 22.67 37.28
CA GLY A 182 1.07 22.44 36.46
C GLY A 182 0.81 22.19 34.97
N GLY A 183 -0.45 22.25 34.51
CA GLY A 183 -0.80 22.03 33.11
C GLY A 183 -0.75 20.57 32.65
N TYR A 184 -0.53 19.63 33.58
CA TYR A 184 -0.48 18.20 33.26
C TYR A 184 -1.89 17.64 33.07
N GLN A 185 -2.10 16.89 32.00
CA GLN A 185 -3.39 16.28 31.64
C GLN A 185 -3.17 14.82 31.26
N ALA A 186 -4.15 13.95 31.54
CA ALA A 186 -4.08 12.51 31.25
C ALA A 186 -3.75 12.21 29.78
N ARG A 187 -4.21 13.05 28.84
CA ARG A 187 -3.91 12.93 27.40
C ARG A 187 -2.41 12.82 27.08
N PHE A 188 -1.55 13.52 27.82
CA PHE A 188 -0.11 13.52 27.58
C PHE A 188 0.54 12.22 28.02
N ALA A 189 0.04 11.62 29.10
CA ALA A 189 0.47 10.30 29.54
C ALA A 189 0.08 9.23 28.50
N HIS A 190 -1.14 9.28 27.98
CA HIS A 190 -1.60 8.36 26.93
C HIS A 190 -0.81 8.53 25.63
N GLN A 191 -0.55 9.77 25.22
CA GLN A 191 0.29 10.06 24.05
C GLN A 191 1.66 9.42 24.19
N ARG A 192 2.32 9.64 25.33
CA ARG A 192 3.66 9.12 25.59
C ARG A 192 3.67 7.59 25.62
N ALA A 193 2.66 6.97 26.22
CA ALA A 193 2.54 5.51 26.27
C ALA A 193 2.39 4.89 24.88
N LEU A 194 1.53 5.47 24.04
CA LEU A 194 1.33 5.01 22.66
C LEU A 194 2.59 5.20 21.82
N THR A 195 3.20 6.39 21.87
CA THR A 195 4.47 6.62 21.15
C THR A 195 5.55 5.64 21.59
N ALA A 196 5.70 5.39 22.89
CA ALA A 196 6.69 4.45 23.41
C ALA A 196 6.44 2.99 22.99
N ALA A 197 5.18 2.58 22.88
CA ALA A 197 4.82 1.25 22.40
C ALA A 197 5.18 1.08 20.92
N PHE A 198 4.92 2.09 20.09
CA PHE A 198 5.18 2.05 18.66
C PHE A 198 6.66 2.22 18.29
N THR A 199 7.42 3.01 19.06
CA THR A 199 8.86 3.22 18.81
C THR A 199 9.74 2.18 19.50
N GLY A 200 9.17 1.30 20.35
CA GLY A 200 9.92 0.29 21.08
C GLY A 200 10.87 0.82 22.17
N ILE A 201 10.98 2.14 22.34
CA ILE A 201 11.97 2.81 23.22
C ILE A 201 11.82 2.39 24.70
N MET A 202 10.62 2.00 25.13
CA MET A 202 10.34 1.61 26.52
C MET A 202 9.95 0.13 26.67
N CYS A 203 10.06 -0.67 25.59
CA CYS A 203 9.79 -2.10 25.69
C CYS A 203 11.01 -2.79 26.30
N GLN A 204 10.93 -3.15 27.58
CA GLN A 204 11.93 -4.02 28.19
C GLN A 204 11.85 -5.40 27.54
N THR A 205 13.00 -6.01 27.24
CA THR A 205 13.05 -7.42 26.87
C THR A 205 12.56 -8.24 28.06
N VAL A 206 11.55 -9.08 27.84
CA VAL A 206 11.12 -10.06 28.84
C VAL A 206 12.24 -11.09 28.94
N GLU A 207 12.96 -11.08 30.06
CA GLU A 207 13.82 -12.21 30.50
C GLU A 207 12.96 -13.29 31.18
#